data_AF-A0A385JIN1-F1
#
_entry.id   AF-A0A385JIN1-F1
#
_cell.length_a   1.000
_cell.length_b   1.000
_cell.length_c   1.000
_cell.angle_alpha   90.00
_cell.angle_beta   90.00
_cell.angle_gamma   90.00
#
_symmetry.space_group_name_H-M   'P 1'
#
loop_
_entity.id
_entity.type
_entity.pdbx_description
1 polymer ?
#
loop_
_entity_poly.entity_id
_entity_poly.type
_entity_poly.pdbx_seq_one_letter_code
_entity_poly.pdbx_strand_id
1 'polypeptide(L)'
;MNAFKAFKAQVPIAWSPHLYITLVRGIPGTRRLHRRTLEALRLHKCNRTVMRWNTPTAMGMLQQVKRLVVIETEEMYKARKQNEANHQALRPPLVINHLPASASSFS
;
A
#
# COMPACT_ATOMS: atom_id res chain seq x y z
N MET A 1 -13.63 -10.01 1.75
CA MET A 1 -12.47 -9.83 0.84
C MET A 1 -11.34 -9.16 1.63
N ASN A 2 -10.09 -9.63 1.55
CA ASN A 2 -8.96 -9.01 2.26
C ASN A 2 -8.59 -7.68 1.57
N ALA A 3 -8.29 -6.61 2.32
CA ALA A 3 -8.06 -5.26 1.77
C ALA A 3 -7.00 -5.22 0.65
N PHE A 4 -5.99 -6.09 0.77
CA PHE A 4 -4.95 -6.27 -0.25
C PHE A 4 -5.49 -6.77 -1.60
N LYS A 5 -6.49 -7.67 -1.59
CA LYS A 5 -7.13 -8.17 -2.81
C LYS A 5 -8.03 -7.12 -3.46
N ALA A 6 -8.71 -6.30 -2.65
CA ALA A 6 -9.56 -5.22 -3.16
C ALA A 6 -8.73 -4.16 -3.91
N PHE A 7 -7.58 -3.78 -3.36
CA PHE A 7 -6.64 -2.86 -4.02
C PHE A 7 -6.10 -3.42 -5.35
N LYS A 8 -5.71 -4.69 -5.39
CA LYS A 8 -5.24 -5.33 -6.64
C LYS A 8 -6.29 -5.36 -7.75
N ALA A 9 -7.57 -5.31 -7.41
CA ALA A 9 -8.65 -5.35 -8.39
C ALA A 9 -8.95 -3.99 -9.05
N GLN A 10 -8.38 -2.89 -8.53
CA GLN A 10 -8.62 -1.53 -9.06
C GLN A 10 -7.86 -1.24 -10.36
N VAL A 11 -6.82 -2.01 -10.66
CA VAL A 11 -5.95 -1.82 -11.83
C VAL A 11 -5.82 -3.17 -12.54
N PRO A 12 -5.83 -3.22 -13.89
CA PRO A 12 -5.61 -4.46 -14.62
C PRO A 12 -4.24 -5.06 -14.27
N ILE A 13 -4.18 -6.40 -14.19
CA ILE A 13 -2.93 -7.12 -13.96
C ILE A 13 -2.16 -7.13 -15.28
N ALA A 14 -1.35 -6.10 -15.51
CA ALA A 14 -0.49 -5.95 -16.66
C ALA A 14 0.99 -6.13 -16.29
N TRP A 15 1.80 -6.47 -17.29
CA TRP A 15 3.25 -6.50 -17.14
C TRP A 15 3.79 -5.08 -16.97
N SER A 16 4.69 -4.88 -16.00
CA SER A 16 5.29 -3.58 -15.70
C SER A 16 6.82 -3.72 -15.67
N PRO A 17 7.57 -2.76 -16.24
CA PRO A 17 9.03 -2.76 -16.20
C PRO A 17 9.57 -2.41 -14.81
N HIS A 18 8.79 -1.69 -13.99
CA HIS A 18 9.15 -1.33 -12.63
C HIS A 18 8.26 -2.04 -11.62
N LEU A 19 8.88 -2.48 -10.52
CA LEU A 19 8.22 -3.06 -9.36
C LEU A 19 8.50 -2.19 -8.14
N TYR A 20 7.44 -1.86 -7.41
CA TYR A 20 7.52 -1.17 -6.13
C TYR A 20 7.36 -2.20 -5.02
N ILE A 21 8.42 -2.35 -4.23
CA ILE A 21 8.50 -3.38 -3.19
C ILE A 21 8.47 -2.70 -1.84
N THR A 22 7.54 -3.10 -0.98
CA THR A 22 7.41 -2.57 0.38
C THR A 22 7.64 -3.68 1.39
N LEU A 23 8.53 -3.46 2.35
CA LEU A 23 8.69 -4.37 3.49
C LEU A 23 7.57 -4.14 4.50
N VAL A 24 6.66 -5.09 4.68
CA VAL A 24 5.47 -4.92 5.54
C VAL A 24 5.64 -5.62 6.90
N ARG A 25 6.56 -6.58 7.00
CA ARG A 25 6.81 -7.35 8.23
C ARG A 25 8.15 -6.98 8.88
N GLY A 26 8.22 -7.18 10.20
CA GLY A 26 9.45 -7.05 10.98
C GLY A 26 10.54 -8.02 10.54
N ILE A 27 11.80 -7.56 10.60
CA ILE A 27 13.01 -8.37 10.34
C ILE A 27 13.43 -9.25 11.55
N PRO A 28 13.21 -8.85 12.82
CA PRO A 28 13.59 -9.69 13.97
C PRO A 28 13.02 -11.10 13.87
N GLY A 29 13.83 -12.12 14.20
CA GLY A 29 13.43 -13.53 14.14
C GLY A 29 13.40 -14.14 12.72
N THR A 30 13.65 -13.38 11.65
CA THR A 30 13.73 -13.93 10.29
C THR A 30 15.09 -14.62 10.03
N ARG A 31 15.10 -15.60 9.11
CA ARG A 31 16.30 -16.35 8.72
C ARG A 31 17.40 -15.42 8.20
N ARG A 32 18.67 -15.71 8.53
CA ARG A 32 19.84 -14.91 8.09
C ARG A 32 19.89 -14.70 6.57
N LEU A 33 19.49 -15.71 5.79
CA LEU A 33 19.40 -15.62 4.34
C LEU A 33 18.40 -14.54 3.89
N HIS A 34 17.21 -14.50 4.50
CA HIS A 34 16.19 -13.48 4.17
C HIS A 34 16.67 -12.08 4.53
N ARG A 35 17.36 -11.93 5.67
CA ARG A 35 17.94 -10.65 6.08
C ARG A 35 18.94 -10.13 5.05
N ARG A 36 19.87 -10.97 4.60
CA ARG A 36 20.83 -10.63 3.53
C ARG A 36 20.15 -10.26 2.21
N THR A 37 19.08 -10.97 1.84
CA THR A 37 18.31 -10.64 0.62
C THR A 37 17.59 -9.29 0.76
N LEU A 38 17.01 -9.00 1.93
CA LEU A 38 16.39 -7.70 2.19
C LEU A 38 17.43 -6.55 2.20
N GLU A 39 18.61 -6.78 2.77
CA GLU A 39 19.75 -5.85 2.73
C GLU A 39 20.18 -5.57 1.28
N ALA A 40 20.32 -6.61 0.44
CA ALA A 40 20.64 -6.46 -0.98
C ALA A 40 19.56 -5.66 -1.74
N LEU A 41 18.29 -5.87 -1.39
CA LEU A 41 17.17 -5.09 -1.93
C LEU A 41 17.09 -3.67 -1.36
N ARG A 42 17.91 -3.31 -0.36
CA ARG A 42 17.90 -2.03 0.40
C ARG A 42 16.64 -1.81 1.24
N LEU A 43 16.03 -2.89 1.73
CA LEU A 43 14.85 -2.90 2.59
C LEU A 43 15.24 -3.12 4.06
N HIS A 44 15.88 -2.12 4.67
CA HIS A 44 16.38 -2.21 6.05
C HIS A 44 15.32 -1.89 7.11
N LYS A 45 14.35 -1.01 6.79
CA LYS A 45 13.32 -0.54 7.73
C LYS A 45 11.94 -0.99 7.25
N CYS A 46 11.09 -1.41 8.19
CA CYS A 46 9.69 -1.72 7.89
C CYS A 46 8.96 -0.50 7.31
N ASN A 47 7.98 -0.77 6.47
CA ASN A 47 7.20 0.18 5.69
C ASN A 47 8.02 1.06 4.74
N ARG A 48 9.28 0.69 4.47
CA ARG A 48 10.08 1.30 3.41
C ARG A 48 9.69 0.68 2.06
N THR A 49 9.43 1.54 1.08
CA THR A 49 9.23 1.15 -0.32
C THR A 49 10.48 1.45 -1.14
N VAL A 50 10.88 0.53 -2.01
CA VAL A 50 11.99 0.69 -2.95
C VAL A 50 11.53 0.28 -4.34
N MET A 51 11.87 1.07 -5.35
CA MET A 51 11.65 0.74 -6.76
C MET A 51 12.80 -0.13 -7.28
N ARG A 52 12.46 -1.19 -8.03
CA ARG A 52 13.41 -2.04 -8.75
C ARG A 52 12.90 -2.37 -10.14
N TRP A 53 13.82 -2.57 -11.07
CA TRP A 53 13.53 -3.10 -12.39
C TRP A 53 13.03 -4.54 -12.31
N ASN A 54 12.04 -4.88 -13.14
CA ASN A 54 11.47 -6.22 -13.26
C ASN A 54 12.43 -7.14 -14.03
N THR A 55 13.45 -7.63 -13.33
CA THR A 55 14.46 -8.57 -13.86
C THR A 55 14.26 -9.95 -13.23
N PRO A 56 14.61 -11.05 -13.92
CA PRO A 56 14.50 -12.40 -13.36
C PRO A 56 15.30 -12.56 -12.07
N THR A 57 16.47 -11.90 -11.97
CA THR A 57 17.30 -11.88 -10.76
C THR A 57 16.60 -11.23 -9.57
N ALA A 58 15.96 -10.07 -9.78
CA ALA A 58 15.17 -9.42 -8.73
C ALA A 58 13.95 -10.27 -8.34
N MET A 59 13.28 -10.88 -9.32
CA MET A 59 12.14 -11.77 -9.09
C MET A 59 12.50 -12.99 -8.24
N GLY A 60 13.66 -13.60 -8.46
CA GLY A 60 14.17 -14.70 -7.63
C GLY A 60 14.36 -14.28 -6.17
N MET A 61 14.99 -13.13 -5.95
CA MET A 61 15.14 -12.55 -4.60
C MET A 61 13.79 -12.30 -3.94
N LEU A 62 12.84 -11.69 -4.67
CA LEU A 62 11.51 -11.37 -4.18
C LEU A 62 10.70 -12.61 -3.83
N GLN A 63 10.79 -13.66 -4.65
CA GLN A 63 10.14 -14.93 -4.37
C GLN A 63 10.61 -15.54 -3.05
N GLN A 64 11.91 -15.40 -2.75
CA GLN A 64 12.48 -15.87 -1.49
C GLN A 64 11.92 -15.11 -0.27
N VAL A 65 11.71 -13.80 -0.39
CA VAL A 65 11.21 -12.94 0.71
C VAL A 65 9.71 -12.63 0.62
N LYS A 66 8.94 -13.33 -0.23
CA LYS A 66 7.53 -13.03 -0.57
C LYS A 66 6.56 -12.95 0.62
N ARG A 67 6.91 -13.55 1.76
CA ARG A 67 6.10 -13.50 2.99
C ARG A 67 6.32 -12.23 3.81
N LEU A 68 7.41 -11.51 3.56
CA LEU A 68 7.81 -10.29 4.28
C LEU A 68 7.44 -9.02 3.50
N VAL A 69 7.42 -9.13 2.17
CA VAL A 69 7.24 -7.99 1.26
C VAL A 69 5.89 -8.02 0.57
N VAL A 70 5.41 -6.84 0.23
CA VAL A 70 4.32 -6.62 -0.71
C VAL A 70 4.92 -6.02 -1.98
N ILE A 71 4.47 -6.52 -3.13
CA ILE A 71 4.94 -6.11 -4.45
C ILE A 71 3.76 -5.50 -5.21
N GLU A 72 3.99 -4.30 -5.73
CA GLU A 72 3.05 -3.53 -6.54
C GLU A 72 3.68 -3.28 -7.91
N THR A 73 2.86 -3.31 -8.97
CA THR A 73 3.27 -2.74 -10.26
C THR A 73 3.28 -1.21 -10.16
N GLU A 74 3.90 -0.55 -11.13
CA GLU A 74 3.96 0.90 -11.16
C GLU A 74 2.56 1.54 -11.17
N GLU A 75 1.66 1.01 -11.99
CA GLU A 75 0.28 1.50 -12.11
C GLU A 75 -0.49 1.32 -10.80
N MET A 76 -0.34 0.17 -10.15
CA MET A 76 -0.94 -0.08 -8.83
C MET A 76 -0.42 0.93 -7.80
N TYR A 77 0.90 1.12 -7.72
CA TYR A 77 1.52 2.06 -6.78
C TYR A 77 0.97 3.49 -6.97
N LYS A 78 0.88 3.95 -8.22
CA LYS A 78 0.32 5.25 -8.59
C LYS A 78 -1.15 5.36 -8.21
N ALA A 79 -1.96 4.35 -8.51
CA ALA A 79 -3.38 4.32 -8.13
C ALA A 79 -3.57 4.38 -6.60
N ARG A 80 -2.75 3.66 -5.83
CA ARG A 80 -2.76 3.75 -4.36
C ARG A 80 -2.48 5.16 -3.88
N LYS A 81 -1.42 5.78 -4.41
CA LYS A 81 -1.01 7.13 -4.03
C LYS A 81 -2.06 8.18 -4.39
N GLN A 82 -2.71 8.03 -5.55
CA GLN A 82 -3.82 8.89 -5.92
C GLN A 82 -5.00 8.73 -4.97
N ASN A 83 -5.35 7.50 -4.58
CA ASN A 83 -6.44 7.27 -3.64
C ASN A 83 -6.12 7.81 -2.23
N GLU A 84 -4.88 7.66 -1.77
CA GLU A 84 -4.40 8.28 -0.53
C GLU A 84 -4.54 9.81 -0.58
N ALA A 85 -4.14 10.44 -1.68
CA ALA A 85 -4.28 11.88 -1.89
C ALA A 85 -5.75 12.32 -1.92
N ASN A 86 -6.61 11.61 -2.65
CA ASN A 86 -8.05 11.87 -2.71
C ASN A 86 -8.70 11.73 -1.33
N HIS A 87 -8.27 10.74 -0.54
CA HIS A 87 -8.79 10.52 0.81
C HIS A 87 -8.39 11.63 1.78
N GLN A 88 -7.18 12.17 1.64
CA GLN A 88 -6.64 13.29 2.43
C GLN A 88 -7.10 14.67 1.95
N ALA A 89 -7.64 14.77 0.74
CA ALA A 89 -8.14 16.03 0.19
C ALA A 89 -9.22 16.64 1.10
N LEU A 90 -9.25 17.97 1.14
CA LEU A 90 -10.21 18.71 1.95
C LEU A 90 -11.64 18.35 1.53
N ARG A 91 -12.44 17.90 2.50
CA ARG A 91 -13.86 17.66 2.29
C ARG A 91 -14.62 18.97 2.48
N PRO A 92 -15.74 19.18 1.76
CA PRO A 92 -16.58 20.34 2.00
C PRO A 92 -17.03 20.37 3.46
N PRO A 93 -17.18 21.56 4.07
CA PRO A 93 -17.60 21.68 5.45
C PRO A 93 -19.01 21.11 5.62
N LEU A 94 -19.22 20.44 6.75
CA LEU A 94 -20.52 19.92 7.12
C LEU A 94 -21.32 21.03 7.82
N VAL A 95 -22.36 21.52 7.18
CA VAL A 95 -23.26 22.55 7.72
C VAL A 95 -24.42 21.87 8.43
N ILE A 96 -24.55 22.09 9.74
CA ILE A 96 -25.69 21.61 10.54
C ILE A 96 -26.55 22.81 10.94
N ASN A 97 -27.80 22.81 10.48
CA ASN A 97 -28.80 23.78 10.90
C ASN A 97 -29.67 23.15 12.00
N HIS A 98 -29.51 23.59 13.24
CA HIS A 98 -30.38 23.18 14.34
C HIS A 98 -31.67 24.02 14.32
N LEU A 99 -32.82 23.36 14.36
CA LEU A 99 -34.08 24.05 14.64
C LEU A 99 -34.11 24.47 16.12
N PRO A 100 -34.61 25.68 16.45
CA PRO A 100 -34.78 26.08 17.84
C PRO A 100 -35.74 25.12 18.55
N ALA A 101 -35.41 24.72 19.79
CA ALA A 101 -36.19 23.78 20.60
C ALA A 101 -37.67 24.19 20.81
N SER A 102 -38.00 25.47 20.58
CA SER A 102 -39.37 26.00 20.62
C SER A 102 -40.26 25.52 19.46
N ALA A 103 -39.70 24.98 18.37
CA ALA A 103 -40.47 24.49 17.22
C ALA A 103 -40.71 22.97 17.26
N SER A 104 -40.16 22.26 18.25
CA SER A 104 -40.39 20.83 18.50
C SER A 104 -41.46 20.59 19.58
N SER A 105 -42.41 21.51 19.74
CA SER A 105 -43.68 21.22 20.41
C SER A 105 -44.58 20.50 19.41
N PHE A 106 -44.58 19.17 19.48
CA PHE A 106 -45.55 18.31 18.83
C PHE A 106 -46.97 18.74 19.22
N SER A 107 -47.78 19.06 18.21
CA SER A 107 -49.25 18.94 18.24
C SER A 107 -49.66 17.52 17.89
#